data_AF-A0A9C6T1Q1-F1
#
_entry.id   AF-A0A9C6T1Q1-F1
#
_cell.length_a   1.000
_cell.length_b   1.000
_cell.length_c   1.000
_cell.angle_alpha   90.00
_cell.angle_beta   90.00
_cell.angle_gamma   90.00
#
_symmetry.space_group_name_H-M   'P 1'
#
loop_
_entity.id
_entity.type
_entity.pdbx_description
1 polymer ?
#
loop_
_entity_poly.entity_id
_entity_poly.type
_entity_poly.pdbx_seq_one_letter_code
_entity_poly.pdbx_strand_id
1 'polypeptide(L)'
;MQSNQLRKVVRNRGEILAWQAQPINHDTDWMQFIRRYTVGNHIHGFYQLFWPTMRNRMRLLWALALLSAFAVLFYVSYLLGARYGRRLIHTIVDDSHWPIHNIAFPVITVCNKNRLNWSRLSEIMQRYNINNNQQPLLEKVLTAYDALSFGRFDVFDPLKDEDLNPLNHLNFTQIATEMAWRCDELLTGCKWQTVPVDCCEFFRPRRLPLGSCLAFNEVEKRASVEMSRGTGLTIRLQLNGAKHAPGNRETKGFVVCQKESVSRELTYSIQLISSAF
;
A
#
# COMPACT_ATOMS: atom_id res chain seq x y z
N MET A 1 53.76 -26.26 -0.12
CA MET A 1 53.53 -26.29 1.34
C MET A 1 52.33 -27.19 1.61
N GLN A 2 52.58 -28.41 2.08
CA GLN A 2 51.54 -29.40 2.41
C GLN A 2 50.70 -28.90 3.58
N SER A 3 49.39 -28.83 3.39
CA SER A 3 48.45 -28.59 4.48
C SER A 3 48.44 -29.83 5.38
N ASN A 4 48.91 -29.64 6.62
CA ASN A 4 48.79 -30.66 7.65
C ASN A 4 47.30 -30.95 7.88
N GLN A 5 46.87 -32.11 7.40
CA GLN A 5 45.55 -32.67 7.66
C GLN A 5 45.32 -32.69 9.17
N LEU A 6 44.35 -31.90 9.64
CA LEU A 6 43.82 -32.03 10.99
C LEU A 6 43.37 -33.48 11.16
N ARG A 7 44.11 -34.24 11.97
CA ARG A 7 43.85 -35.63 12.28
C ARG A 7 42.43 -35.70 12.86
N LYS A 8 41.44 -36.07 12.03
CA LYS A 8 40.08 -36.35 12.50
C LYS A 8 40.22 -37.40 13.58
N VAL A 9 39.88 -37.04 14.82
CA VAL A 9 39.73 -37.99 15.91
C VAL A 9 38.55 -38.87 15.51
N VAL A 10 38.85 -40.01 14.88
CA VAL A 10 37.87 -41.05 14.57
C VAL A 10 37.28 -41.46 15.90
N ARG A 11 35.98 -41.18 16.08
CA ARG A 11 35.24 -41.56 17.27
C ARG A 11 35.32 -43.08 17.37
N ASN A 12 36.14 -43.58 18.31
CA ASN A 12 36.33 -45.03 18.47
C ASN A 12 35.03 -45.62 19.04
N ARG A 13 34.06 -45.92 18.18
CA ARG A 13 32.74 -46.45 18.55
C ARG A 13 32.86 -47.70 19.42
N GLY A 14 33.93 -48.48 19.25
CA GLY A 14 34.24 -49.64 20.09
C GLY A 14 34.49 -49.28 21.57
N GLU A 15 35.16 -48.17 21.86
CA GLU A 15 35.39 -47.72 23.24
C GLU A 15 34.12 -47.18 23.90
N ILE A 16 33.24 -46.52 23.13
CA ILE A 16 31.94 -46.04 23.63
C ILE A 16 31.00 -47.22 23.93
N LEU A 17 30.98 -48.24 23.07
CA LEU A 17 30.19 -49.46 23.25
C LEU A 17 30.74 -50.32 24.39
N ALA A 18 32.07 -50.46 24.51
CA ALA A 18 32.72 -51.13 25.64
C ALA A 18 32.49 -50.38 26.96
N TRP A 19 32.44 -49.05 26.92
CA TRP A 19 32.05 -48.22 28.06
C TRP A 19 30.57 -48.38 28.42
N GLN A 20 29.67 -48.56 27.46
CA GLN A 20 28.26 -48.89 27.75
C GLN A 20 28.09 -50.28 28.38
N ALA A 21 29.04 -51.20 28.19
CA ALA A 21 28.96 -52.61 28.59
C ALA A 21 29.70 -52.97 29.90
N GLN A 22 30.43 -52.05 30.54
CA GLN A 22 31.13 -52.34 31.80
C GLN A 22 30.17 -52.44 33.01
N PRO A 23 30.20 -53.54 33.81
CA PRO A 23 29.49 -53.61 35.08
C PRO A 23 30.34 -52.91 36.17
N ILE A 24 29.75 -51.98 36.93
CA ILE A 24 30.49 -51.14 37.88
C ILE A 24 29.84 -51.23 39.25
N ASN A 25 30.59 -51.77 40.20
CA ASN A 25 30.09 -52.25 41.49
C ASN A 25 30.08 -51.18 42.61
N HIS A 26 30.12 -49.88 42.28
CA HIS A 26 30.19 -48.84 43.32
C HIS A 26 29.80 -47.40 42.93
N ASP A 27 29.06 -47.18 41.82
CA ASP A 27 28.57 -45.84 41.45
C ASP A 27 27.12 -45.65 41.91
N THR A 28 26.79 -44.50 42.50
CA THR A 28 25.42 -44.12 42.88
C THR A 28 24.50 -44.08 41.64
N ASP A 29 23.23 -44.46 41.79
CA ASP A 29 22.24 -44.55 40.68
C ASP A 29 22.21 -43.32 39.77
N TRP A 30 22.45 -42.13 40.34
CA TRP A 30 22.53 -40.86 39.63
C TRP A 30 23.70 -40.77 38.64
N MET A 31 24.86 -41.33 38.95
CA MET A 31 26.00 -41.35 38.03
C MET A 31 25.74 -42.24 36.81
N GLN A 32 24.99 -43.33 37.01
CA GLN A 32 24.56 -44.19 35.90
C GLN A 32 23.59 -43.46 34.97
N PHE A 33 22.68 -42.67 35.52
CA PHE A 33 21.75 -41.84 34.73
C PHE A 33 22.49 -40.80 33.89
N ILE A 34 23.41 -40.03 34.49
CA ILE A 34 24.21 -39.00 33.79
C ILE A 34 25.04 -39.63 32.67
N ARG A 35 25.63 -40.80 32.91
CA ARG A 35 26.40 -41.57 31.93
C ARG A 35 25.57 -42.00 30.72
N ARG A 36 24.38 -42.54 30.94
CA ARG A 36 23.48 -42.93 29.83
C ARG A 36 22.99 -41.71 29.06
N TYR A 37 22.64 -40.65 29.78
CA TYR A 37 22.19 -39.40 29.18
C TYR A 37 23.30 -38.77 28.32
N THR A 38 24.50 -38.55 28.86
CA THR A 38 25.60 -37.87 28.18
C THR A 38 26.05 -38.51 26.86
N VAL A 39 25.93 -39.84 26.72
CA VAL A 39 26.27 -40.57 25.48
C VAL A 39 25.17 -40.45 24.42
N GLY A 40 23.91 -40.37 24.84
CA GLY A 40 22.75 -40.24 23.94
C GLY A 40 22.44 -38.79 23.52
N ASN A 41 23.06 -37.80 24.14
CA ASN A 41 22.78 -36.40 23.85
C ASN A 41 23.51 -35.86 22.63
N HIS A 42 22.87 -34.89 21.96
CA HIS A 42 23.42 -34.15 20.83
C HIS A 42 24.31 -32.96 21.25
N ILE A 43 24.46 -32.70 22.55
CA ILE A 43 25.33 -31.62 23.06
C ILE A 43 26.79 -32.02 22.88
N HIS A 44 27.45 -31.41 21.91
CA HIS A 44 28.86 -31.64 21.63
C HIS A 44 29.74 -31.27 22.85
N GLY A 45 30.71 -32.14 23.17
CA GLY A 45 31.63 -31.92 24.29
C GLY A 45 31.09 -32.31 25.67
N PHE A 46 29.78 -32.47 25.85
CA PHE A 46 29.18 -32.82 27.14
C PHE A 46 29.62 -34.21 27.65
N TYR A 47 29.73 -35.19 26.74
CA TYR A 47 30.21 -36.54 27.08
C TYR A 47 31.68 -36.58 27.56
N GLN A 48 32.49 -35.57 27.22
CA GLN A 48 33.92 -35.54 27.55
C GLN A 48 34.17 -35.15 29.02
N LEU A 49 33.19 -34.50 29.66
CA LEU A 49 33.26 -34.17 31.09
C LEU A 49 33.15 -35.42 31.97
N PHE A 50 32.39 -36.42 31.53
CA PHE A 50 32.05 -37.61 32.31
C PHE A 50 32.78 -38.90 31.85
N TRP A 51 33.76 -38.77 30.96
CA TRP A 51 34.57 -39.90 30.50
C TRP A 51 35.50 -40.39 31.63
N PRO A 52 35.50 -41.69 32.00
CA PRO A 52 36.09 -42.18 33.24
C PRO A 52 37.61 -42.14 33.22
N THR A 53 38.23 -42.34 32.05
CA THR A 53 39.69 -42.41 31.88
C THR A 53 40.33 -41.05 31.64
N MET A 54 39.55 -39.97 31.60
CA MET A 54 40.05 -38.61 31.36
C MET A 54 40.65 -38.00 32.63
N ARG A 55 41.84 -37.38 32.48
CA ARG A 55 42.54 -36.69 33.57
C ARG A 55 41.82 -35.41 33.99
N ASN A 56 41.83 -35.09 35.29
CA ASN A 56 41.09 -33.95 35.86
C ASN A 56 41.39 -32.59 35.20
N ARG A 57 42.64 -32.31 34.80
CA ARG A 57 43.00 -31.07 34.07
C ARG A 57 42.31 -30.96 32.71
N MET A 58 42.14 -32.09 32.03
CA MET A 58 41.46 -32.14 30.73
C MET A 58 39.95 -31.94 30.88
N ARG A 59 39.36 -32.48 31.96
CA ARG A 59 37.95 -32.22 32.31
C ARG A 59 37.71 -30.74 32.59
N LEU A 60 38.63 -30.07 33.29
CA LEU A 60 38.56 -28.63 33.54
C LEU A 60 38.58 -27.81 32.25
N LEU A 61 39.48 -28.15 31.31
CA LEU A 61 39.55 -27.48 30.00
C LEU A 61 38.25 -27.67 29.20
N TRP A 62 37.68 -28.87 29.18
CA TRP A 62 36.40 -29.12 28.51
C TRP A 62 35.23 -28.42 29.19
N ALA A 63 35.21 -28.36 30.52
CA ALA A 63 34.20 -27.61 31.26
C ALA A 63 34.28 -26.10 30.96
N LEU A 64 35.48 -25.53 30.92
CA LEU A 64 35.69 -24.13 30.55
C LEU A 64 35.28 -23.84 29.10
N ALA A 65 35.61 -24.75 28.17
CA ALA A 65 35.21 -24.63 26.76
C ALA A 65 33.68 -24.73 26.57
N LEU A 66 33.02 -25.60 27.32
CA LEU A 66 31.57 -25.73 27.30
C LEU A 66 30.89 -24.48 27.89
N LEU A 67 31.42 -23.97 29.01
CA LEU A 67 30.92 -22.76 29.67
C LEU A 67 31.06 -21.53 28.77
N SER A 68 32.21 -21.36 28.12
CA SER A 68 32.43 -20.25 27.19
C SER A 68 31.51 -20.34 25.97
N ALA A 69 31.28 -21.55 25.44
CA ALA A 69 30.33 -21.76 24.35
C ALA A 69 28.89 -21.38 24.75
N PHE A 70 28.44 -21.77 25.95
CA PHE A 70 27.12 -21.36 26.46
C PHE A 70 27.01 -19.85 26.67
N ALA A 71 28.04 -19.22 27.24
CA ALA A 71 28.04 -17.78 27.46
C ALA A 71 27.92 -16.99 26.14
N VAL A 72 28.68 -17.41 25.10
CA VAL A 72 28.58 -16.82 23.76
C VAL A 72 27.21 -17.06 23.15
N LEU A 73 26.66 -18.27 23.29
CA LEU A 73 25.33 -18.60 22.78
C LEU A 73 24.25 -17.69 23.39
N PHE A 74 24.22 -17.55 24.72
CA PHE A 74 23.25 -16.68 25.39
C PHE A 74 23.44 -15.21 25.01
N TYR A 75 24.67 -14.73 24.93
CA TYR A 75 24.97 -13.35 24.53
C TYR A 75 24.50 -13.03 23.11
N VAL A 76 24.82 -13.91 22.14
CA VAL A 76 24.38 -13.75 20.74
C VAL A 76 22.86 -13.86 20.63
N SER A 77 22.23 -14.76 21.37
CA SER A 77 20.77 -14.93 21.38
C SER A 77 20.07 -13.69 21.92
N TYR A 78 20.59 -13.09 23.00
CA TYR A 78 20.11 -11.82 23.52
C TYR A 78 20.25 -10.69 22.49
N LEU A 79 21.42 -10.58 21.85
CA LEU A 79 21.67 -9.56 20.83
C LEU A 79 20.72 -9.71 19.63
N LEU A 80 20.47 -10.95 19.21
CA LEU A 80 19.57 -11.25 18.09
C LEU A 80 18.12 -10.94 18.46
N GLY A 81 17.68 -11.29 19.68
CA GLY A 81 16.36 -10.92 20.21
C GLY A 81 16.18 -9.41 20.30
N ALA A 82 17.19 -8.69 20.79
CA ALA A 82 17.20 -7.23 20.84
C ALA A 82 17.14 -6.60 19.43
N ARG A 83 17.86 -7.16 18.45
CA ARG A 83 17.81 -6.72 17.05
C ARG A 83 16.44 -7.00 16.43
N TYR A 84 15.86 -8.17 16.66
CA TYR A 84 14.53 -8.54 16.17
C TYR A 84 13.44 -7.62 16.75
N GLY A 85 13.53 -7.32 18.05
CA GLY A 85 12.61 -6.39 18.72
C GLY A 85 12.62 -4.97 18.17
N ARG A 86 13.72 -4.53 17.55
CA ARG A 86 13.83 -3.20 16.92
C ARG A 86 13.05 -3.08 15.61
N ARG A 87 12.55 -4.18 15.03
CA ARG A 87 11.74 -4.20 13.79
C ARG A 87 12.29 -3.27 12.70
N LEU A 88 13.60 -3.33 12.44
CA LEU A 88 14.22 -2.46 11.44
C LEU A 88 13.78 -2.90 10.04
N ILE A 89 12.91 -2.10 9.41
CA ILE A 89 12.49 -2.31 8.03
C ILE A 89 13.58 -1.76 7.12
N HIS A 90 14.17 -2.62 6.30
CA HIS A 90 15.07 -2.20 5.23
C HIS A 90 14.27 -2.12 3.93
N THR A 91 14.29 -0.96 3.30
CA THR A 91 13.73 -0.77 1.96
C THR A 91 14.86 -0.86 0.93
N ILE A 92 14.65 -1.66 -0.11
CA ILE A 92 15.52 -1.77 -1.28
C ILE A 92 14.77 -1.21 -2.49
N VAL A 93 15.48 -0.46 -3.32
CA VAL A 93 14.98 -0.02 -4.62
C VAL A 93 15.36 -1.11 -5.61
N ASP A 94 14.37 -1.72 -6.25
CA ASP A 94 14.58 -2.83 -7.19
C ASP A 94 15.23 -2.35 -8.49
N ASP A 95 14.63 -1.34 -9.14
CA ASP A 95 15.20 -0.71 -10.34
C ASP A 95 14.86 0.79 -10.39
N SER A 96 15.88 1.64 -10.40
CA SER A 96 15.73 3.10 -10.56
C SER A 96 15.69 3.56 -12.03
N HIS A 97 16.03 2.68 -12.98
CA HIS A 97 16.12 2.96 -14.41
C HIS A 97 15.06 2.18 -15.21
N TRP A 98 13.99 1.74 -14.56
CA TRP A 98 12.91 1.02 -15.24
C TRP A 98 12.35 1.87 -16.40
N PRO A 99 12.30 1.34 -17.64
CA PRO A 99 11.98 2.15 -18.79
C PRO A 99 10.52 2.61 -18.79
N ILE A 100 10.30 3.88 -19.13
CA ILE A 100 8.99 4.55 -19.04
C ILE A 100 7.90 3.83 -19.86
N HIS A 101 8.25 3.23 -21.00
CA HIS A 101 7.31 2.51 -21.85
C HIS A 101 6.79 1.19 -21.25
N ASN A 102 7.46 0.68 -20.21
CA ASN A 102 7.03 -0.51 -19.47
C ASN A 102 6.18 -0.16 -18.24
N ILE A 103 5.96 1.12 -17.95
CA ILE A 103 5.12 1.58 -16.85
C ILE A 103 3.70 1.78 -17.38
N ALA A 104 2.71 1.23 -16.68
CA ALA A 104 1.31 1.44 -17.03
C ALA A 104 0.96 2.93 -16.94
N PHE A 105 0.35 3.47 -18.00
CA PHE A 105 -0.08 4.87 -17.97
C PHE A 105 -1.13 5.07 -16.87
N PRO A 106 -1.01 6.11 -16.03
CA PRO A 106 -1.91 6.30 -14.89
C PRO A 106 -3.35 6.64 -15.32
N VAL A 107 -4.27 6.56 -14.36
CA VAL A 107 -5.61 7.15 -14.49
C VAL A 107 -5.48 8.66 -14.29
N ILE A 108 -5.94 9.43 -15.28
CA ILE A 108 -5.98 10.90 -15.19
C ILE A 108 -7.42 11.35 -15.06
N THR A 109 -7.75 12.03 -13.97
CA THR A 109 -9.06 12.62 -13.74
C THR A 109 -8.99 14.13 -13.77
N VAL A 110 -9.84 14.75 -14.58
CA VAL A 110 -9.97 16.21 -14.72
C VAL A 110 -11.32 16.63 -14.18
N CYS A 111 -11.33 17.49 -13.17
CA CYS A 111 -12.52 18.09 -12.58
C CYS A 111 -12.49 19.60 -12.78
N ASN A 112 -13.61 20.21 -13.15
CA ASN A 112 -13.76 21.66 -13.01
C ASN A 112 -13.98 21.98 -11.52
N LYS A 113 -13.33 23.01 -10.99
CA LYS A 113 -13.56 23.50 -9.62
C LYS A 113 -15.01 23.96 -9.43
N ASN A 114 -15.56 24.61 -10.46
CA ASN A 114 -16.97 24.95 -10.54
C ASN A 114 -17.70 23.78 -11.19
N ARG A 115 -18.58 23.14 -10.42
CA ARG A 115 -19.18 21.84 -10.72
C ARG A 115 -20.31 21.95 -11.75
N LEU A 116 -20.96 23.10 -11.82
CA LEU A 116 -22.17 23.32 -12.60
C LEU A 116 -21.93 24.28 -13.76
N ASN A 117 -22.55 23.99 -14.90
CA ASN A 117 -22.66 24.89 -16.04
C ASN A 117 -23.94 25.71 -15.90
N TRP A 118 -23.79 26.99 -15.56
CA TRP A 118 -24.88 27.90 -15.29
C TRP A 118 -25.64 28.35 -16.54
N SER A 119 -25.11 28.11 -17.74
CA SER A 119 -25.88 28.36 -18.96
C SER A 119 -27.11 27.45 -19.09
N ARG A 120 -27.20 26.39 -18.29
CA ARG A 120 -28.34 25.46 -18.26
C ARG A 120 -29.44 25.85 -17.27
N LEU A 121 -29.20 26.87 -16.43
CA LEU A 121 -30.14 27.23 -15.36
C LEU A 121 -31.53 27.58 -15.90
N SER A 122 -31.61 28.30 -17.03
CA SER A 122 -32.90 28.65 -17.66
C SER A 122 -33.70 27.42 -18.10
N GLU A 123 -33.03 26.39 -18.63
CA GLU A 123 -33.68 25.13 -19.02
C GLU A 123 -34.19 24.37 -17.79
N ILE A 124 -33.40 24.33 -16.71
CA ILE A 124 -33.79 23.72 -15.44
C ILE A 124 -35.00 24.43 -14.83
N MET A 125 -35.00 25.77 -14.82
CA MET A 125 -36.12 26.54 -14.30
C MET A 125 -37.44 26.21 -15.02
N GLN A 126 -37.39 26.07 -16.34
CA GLN A 126 -38.56 25.70 -17.14
C GLN A 126 -38.98 24.24 -16.89
N ARG A 127 -38.03 23.30 -16.91
CA ARG A 127 -38.30 21.87 -16.78
C ARG A 127 -38.92 21.50 -15.44
N TYR A 128 -38.47 22.14 -14.36
CA TYR A 128 -38.94 21.89 -13.00
C TYR A 128 -40.03 22.86 -12.55
N ASN A 129 -40.56 23.71 -13.45
CA ASN A 129 -41.60 24.70 -13.19
C ASN A 129 -41.30 25.57 -11.95
N ILE A 130 -40.07 26.09 -11.88
CA ILE A 130 -39.60 26.90 -10.75
C ILE A 130 -40.24 28.28 -10.82
N ASN A 131 -40.94 28.67 -9.75
CA ASN A 131 -41.54 29.99 -9.65
C ASN A 131 -40.49 31.07 -9.43
N ASN A 132 -40.79 32.31 -9.85
CA ASN A 132 -39.90 33.47 -9.61
C ASN A 132 -39.54 33.68 -8.13
N ASN A 133 -40.44 33.28 -7.21
CA ASN A 133 -40.21 33.36 -5.77
C ASN A 133 -39.23 32.28 -5.27
N GLN A 134 -39.15 31.12 -5.94
CA GLN A 134 -38.25 30.00 -5.60
C GLN A 134 -36.86 30.16 -6.23
N GLN A 135 -36.78 30.86 -7.36
CA GLN A 135 -35.53 31.10 -8.10
C GLN A 135 -34.37 31.60 -7.22
N PRO A 136 -34.49 32.70 -6.43
CA PRO A 136 -33.35 33.21 -5.67
C PRO A 136 -32.85 32.21 -4.62
N LEU A 137 -33.76 31.43 -4.02
CA LEU A 137 -33.40 30.40 -3.07
C LEU A 137 -32.68 29.22 -3.76
N LEU A 138 -33.18 28.80 -4.94
CA LEU A 138 -32.55 27.76 -5.74
C LEU A 138 -31.13 28.18 -6.18
N GLU A 139 -30.96 29.42 -6.64
CA GLU A 139 -29.65 29.95 -7.03
C GLU A 139 -28.67 30.00 -5.85
N LYS A 140 -29.11 30.35 -4.64
CA LYS A 140 -28.27 30.27 -3.43
C LYS A 140 -27.82 28.84 -3.15
N VAL A 141 -28.73 27.86 -3.19
CA VAL A 141 -28.41 26.44 -2.98
C VAL A 141 -27.42 25.93 -4.02
N LEU A 142 -27.67 26.20 -5.31
CA LEU A 142 -26.79 25.79 -6.40
C LEU A 142 -25.43 26.49 -6.34
N THR A 143 -25.37 27.75 -5.93
CA THR A 143 -24.11 28.49 -5.74
C THR A 143 -23.28 27.89 -4.61
N ALA A 144 -23.90 27.61 -3.46
CA ALA A 144 -23.23 26.96 -2.34
C ALA A 144 -22.69 25.57 -2.72
N TYR A 145 -23.50 24.79 -3.46
CA TYR A 145 -23.06 23.49 -3.99
C TYR A 145 -21.90 23.62 -4.99
N ASP A 146 -21.93 24.62 -5.88
CA ASP A 146 -20.87 24.89 -6.86
C ASP A 146 -19.56 25.33 -6.19
N ALA A 147 -19.65 26.04 -5.06
CA ALA A 147 -18.50 26.49 -4.26
C ALA A 147 -17.96 25.43 -3.28
N LEU A 148 -18.68 24.34 -3.07
CA LEU A 148 -18.32 23.29 -2.12
C LEU A 148 -16.95 22.70 -2.46
N SER A 149 -16.06 22.66 -1.47
CA SER A 149 -14.76 22.00 -1.55
C SER A 149 -14.44 21.25 -0.26
N PHE A 150 -13.48 20.34 -0.30
CA PHE A 150 -13.09 19.58 0.89
C PHE A 150 -12.59 20.51 2.00
N GLY A 151 -13.21 20.43 3.18
CA GLY A 151 -12.86 21.27 4.33
C GLY A 151 -13.49 22.68 4.33
N ARG A 152 -14.27 23.03 3.30
CA ARG A 152 -14.98 24.32 3.22
C ARG A 152 -16.48 24.11 3.08
N PHE A 153 -17.13 24.02 4.23
CA PHE A 153 -18.57 23.83 4.36
C PHE A 153 -19.30 25.13 4.74
N ASP A 154 -18.54 26.18 5.10
CA ASP A 154 -18.98 27.55 5.37
C ASP A 154 -19.75 28.18 4.18
N VAL A 155 -19.56 27.66 2.97
CA VAL A 155 -20.30 28.06 1.77
C VAL A 155 -21.83 27.89 1.90
N PHE A 156 -22.29 27.07 2.85
CA PHE A 156 -23.71 26.87 3.15
C PHE A 156 -24.24 27.79 4.26
N ASP A 157 -23.42 28.59 4.92
CA ASP A 157 -23.85 29.53 5.98
C ASP A 157 -24.99 30.46 5.54
N PRO A 158 -25.02 31.00 4.29
CA PRO A 158 -26.13 31.85 3.83
C PRO A 158 -27.49 31.14 3.76
N LEU A 159 -27.53 29.81 3.87
CA LEU A 159 -28.76 29.01 3.81
C LEU A 159 -29.26 28.60 5.19
N LYS A 160 -28.52 28.91 6.27
CA LYS A 160 -28.83 28.45 7.63
C LYS A 160 -30.18 28.95 8.13
N ASP A 161 -30.54 30.19 7.78
CA ASP A 161 -31.78 30.85 8.22
C ASP A 161 -32.87 30.88 7.14
N GLU A 162 -32.67 30.18 6.01
CA GLU A 162 -33.60 30.16 4.89
C GLU A 162 -34.57 28.98 4.98
N ASP A 163 -35.85 29.20 4.65
CA ASP A 163 -36.83 28.11 4.55
C ASP A 163 -36.67 27.36 3.23
N LEU A 164 -36.15 26.13 3.30
CA LEU A 164 -35.94 25.26 2.13
C LEU A 164 -37.17 24.45 1.71
N ASN A 165 -38.27 24.49 2.49
CA ASN A 165 -39.48 23.73 2.19
C ASN A 165 -40.04 23.96 0.77
N PRO A 166 -40.00 25.18 0.20
CA PRO A 166 -40.46 25.43 -1.17
C PRO A 166 -39.70 24.61 -2.22
N LEU A 167 -38.48 24.14 -1.92
CA LEU A 167 -37.64 23.36 -2.84
C LEU A 167 -37.69 21.84 -2.61
N ASN A 168 -38.44 21.35 -1.62
CA ASN A 168 -38.48 19.91 -1.27
C ASN A 168 -38.99 19.00 -2.39
N HIS A 169 -39.76 19.54 -3.33
CA HIS A 169 -40.26 18.80 -4.49
C HIS A 169 -39.19 18.56 -5.57
N LEU A 170 -37.99 19.16 -5.42
CA LEU A 170 -36.90 19.07 -6.39
C LEU A 170 -35.91 17.95 -6.06
N ASN A 171 -35.48 17.23 -7.09
CA ASN A 171 -34.37 16.30 -6.98
C ASN A 171 -33.05 17.00 -7.33
N PHE A 172 -32.36 17.54 -6.32
CA PHE A 172 -31.08 18.23 -6.50
C PHE A 172 -30.00 17.36 -7.13
N THR A 173 -30.01 16.04 -6.93
CA THR A 173 -29.04 15.13 -7.56
C THR A 173 -29.25 15.08 -9.07
N GLN A 174 -30.50 15.08 -9.51
CA GLN A 174 -30.83 15.11 -10.93
C GLN A 174 -30.49 16.48 -11.53
N ILE A 175 -30.88 17.57 -10.89
CA ILE A 175 -30.55 18.94 -11.33
C ILE A 175 -29.03 19.13 -11.47
N ALA A 176 -28.25 18.73 -10.46
CA ALA A 176 -26.80 18.82 -10.50
C ALA A 176 -26.20 17.95 -11.63
N THR A 177 -26.79 16.79 -11.93
CA THR A 177 -26.37 15.93 -13.04
C THR A 177 -26.69 16.57 -14.40
N GLU A 178 -27.87 17.18 -14.56
CA GLU A 178 -28.29 17.85 -15.79
C GLU A 178 -27.50 19.15 -16.04
N MET A 179 -27.15 19.87 -14.98
CA MET A 179 -26.29 21.06 -15.02
C MET A 179 -24.80 20.74 -15.09
N ALA A 180 -24.39 19.48 -14.96
CA ALA A 180 -22.97 19.11 -14.99
C ALA A 180 -22.31 19.50 -16.32
N TRP A 181 -21.01 19.75 -16.28
CA TRP A 181 -20.20 19.99 -17.46
C TRP A 181 -20.10 18.76 -18.35
N ARG A 182 -20.17 18.97 -19.67
CA ARG A 182 -19.95 17.91 -20.66
C ARG A 182 -18.49 17.85 -21.09
N CYS A 183 -18.10 16.72 -21.68
CA CYS A 183 -16.72 16.51 -22.12
C CYS A 183 -16.28 17.50 -23.20
N ASP A 184 -17.11 17.69 -24.22
CA ASP A 184 -16.90 18.61 -25.34
C ASP A 184 -16.82 20.08 -24.91
N GLU A 185 -17.38 20.41 -23.74
CA GLU A 185 -17.31 21.74 -23.16
C GLU A 185 -15.99 22.00 -22.42
N LEU A 186 -15.36 20.96 -21.87
CA LEU A 186 -14.17 21.09 -21.02
C LEU A 186 -12.88 20.69 -21.73
N LEU A 187 -12.93 19.75 -22.66
CA LEU A 187 -11.76 19.13 -23.27
C LEU A 187 -11.76 19.35 -24.78
N THR A 188 -10.62 19.82 -25.30
CA THR A 188 -10.39 20.00 -26.73
C THR A 188 -8.96 19.59 -27.09
N GLY A 189 -8.70 19.31 -28.36
CA GLY A 189 -7.35 19.06 -28.87
C GLY A 189 -6.61 17.90 -28.18
N CYS A 190 -7.31 16.83 -27.83
CA CYS A 190 -6.71 15.67 -27.18
C CYS A 190 -5.76 14.93 -28.12
N LYS A 191 -4.58 14.58 -27.60
CA LYS A 191 -3.59 13.76 -28.27
C LYS A 191 -3.13 12.64 -27.34
N TRP A 192 -3.13 11.43 -27.85
CA TRP A 192 -2.56 10.26 -27.20
C TRP A 192 -1.31 9.83 -27.97
N GLN A 193 -0.15 9.82 -27.33
CA GLN A 193 1.13 9.50 -27.97
C GLN A 193 1.37 10.33 -29.24
N THR A 194 1.08 11.63 -29.19
CA THR A 194 1.13 12.60 -30.31
C THR A 194 0.04 12.45 -31.39
N VAL A 195 -0.71 11.34 -31.39
CA VAL A 195 -1.82 11.11 -32.32
C VAL A 195 -3.07 11.84 -31.84
N PRO A 196 -3.74 12.64 -32.70
CA PRO A 196 -5.00 13.27 -32.33
C PRO A 196 -6.09 12.21 -32.12
N VAL A 197 -6.83 12.34 -31.03
CA VAL A 197 -7.92 11.43 -30.66
C VAL A 197 -9.17 12.21 -30.24
N ASP A 198 -10.34 11.58 -30.32
CA ASP A 198 -11.56 12.16 -29.76
C ASP A 198 -11.47 12.17 -28.23
N CYS A 199 -11.52 13.37 -27.64
CA CYS A 199 -11.51 13.55 -26.19
C CYS A 199 -12.61 12.74 -25.50
N CYS A 200 -13.81 12.69 -26.07
CA CYS A 200 -14.99 12.16 -25.39
C CYS A 200 -15.20 10.66 -25.61
N GLU A 201 -14.42 10.06 -26.49
CA GLU A 201 -14.28 8.62 -26.56
C GLU A 201 -13.36 8.09 -25.44
N PHE A 202 -12.27 8.81 -25.18
CA PHE A 202 -11.19 8.44 -24.24
C PHE A 202 -11.43 8.90 -22.79
N PHE A 203 -12.10 10.04 -22.60
CA PHE A 203 -12.49 10.53 -21.28
C PHE A 203 -13.95 10.19 -20.99
N ARG A 204 -14.20 9.60 -19.81
CA ARG A 204 -15.55 9.21 -19.39
C ARG A 204 -15.98 9.98 -18.14
N PRO A 205 -17.26 10.34 -18.02
CA PRO A 205 -17.76 11.02 -16.84
C PRO A 205 -17.72 10.10 -15.61
N ARG A 206 -17.27 10.64 -14.48
CA ARG A 206 -17.18 9.96 -13.18
C ARG A 206 -17.65 10.87 -12.06
N ARG A 207 -18.43 10.30 -11.15
CA ARG A 207 -18.91 11.01 -9.96
C ARG A 207 -17.84 10.92 -8.88
N LEU A 208 -17.33 12.07 -8.47
CA LEU A 208 -16.35 12.24 -7.40
C LEU A 208 -16.88 13.23 -6.35
N PRO A 209 -16.22 13.37 -5.19
CA PRO A 209 -16.59 14.38 -4.19
C PRO A 209 -16.55 15.82 -4.72
N LEU A 210 -15.85 16.06 -5.83
CA LEU A 210 -15.80 17.34 -6.56
C LEU A 210 -16.94 17.52 -7.57
N GLY A 211 -17.87 16.57 -7.69
CA GLY A 211 -18.96 16.59 -8.66
C GLY A 211 -18.73 15.64 -9.84
N SER A 212 -19.26 15.99 -11.01
CA SER A 212 -19.04 15.23 -12.25
C SER A 212 -17.72 15.63 -12.89
N CYS A 213 -16.78 14.69 -12.95
CA CYS A 213 -15.45 14.88 -13.55
C CYS A 213 -15.25 13.94 -14.75
N LEU A 214 -14.15 14.10 -15.47
CA LEU A 214 -13.81 13.29 -16.63
C LEU A 214 -12.55 12.46 -16.34
N ALA A 215 -12.60 11.14 -16.52
CA ALA A 215 -11.49 10.24 -16.25
C ALA A 215 -11.00 9.55 -17.54
N PHE A 216 -9.67 9.48 -17.68
CA PHE A 216 -8.95 8.78 -18.73
C PHE A 216 -8.33 7.50 -18.18
N ASN A 217 -8.31 6.44 -19.00
CA ASN A 217 -7.69 5.13 -18.71
C ASN A 217 -8.23 4.41 -17.46
N GLU A 218 -9.52 4.57 -17.15
CA GLU A 218 -10.16 3.83 -16.05
C GLU A 218 -10.55 2.41 -16.49
N VAL A 219 -10.16 1.42 -15.68
CA VAL A 219 -10.15 -0.02 -16.02
C VAL A 219 -11.55 -0.66 -16.10
N GLU A 220 -12.61 0.06 -15.71
CA GLU A 220 -13.93 -0.52 -15.47
C GLU A 220 -14.72 -0.88 -16.75
N LYS A 221 -14.33 -0.37 -17.93
CA LYS A 221 -14.90 -0.79 -19.23
C LYS A 221 -13.84 -0.84 -20.32
N ARG A 222 -13.50 -2.08 -20.74
CA ARG A 222 -12.56 -2.44 -21.82
C ARG A 222 -11.30 -1.58 -21.80
N ALA A 223 -10.26 -2.09 -21.14
CA ALA A 223 -8.91 -1.64 -21.47
C ALA A 223 -8.73 -1.87 -22.98
N SER A 224 -8.66 -0.78 -23.76
CA SER A 224 -7.95 -0.85 -25.03
C SER A 224 -6.54 -1.24 -24.64
N VAL A 225 -6.18 -2.49 -24.87
CA VAL A 225 -4.90 -3.10 -24.44
C VAL A 225 -3.70 -2.27 -24.94
N GLU A 226 -3.89 -1.39 -25.93
CA GLU A 226 -2.91 -0.43 -26.45
C GLU A 226 -2.77 0.88 -25.66
N MET A 227 -3.69 1.23 -24.75
CA MET A 227 -3.62 2.47 -23.94
C MET A 227 -2.80 2.33 -22.65
N SER A 228 -2.38 1.12 -22.29
CA SER A 228 -1.56 0.89 -21.10
C SER A 228 -0.08 1.25 -21.28
N ARG A 229 0.43 1.29 -22.52
CA ARG A 229 1.84 1.60 -22.82
C ARG A 229 1.90 2.85 -23.70
N GLY A 230 2.04 4.02 -23.07
CA GLY A 230 2.08 5.28 -23.80
C GLY A 230 2.96 6.32 -23.14
N THR A 231 3.60 7.16 -23.96
CA THR A 231 4.62 8.12 -23.54
C THR A 231 4.06 9.50 -23.18
N GLY A 232 2.77 9.78 -23.47
CA GLY A 232 2.19 11.06 -23.10
C GLY A 232 0.74 11.28 -23.53
N LEU A 233 0.02 12.01 -22.69
CA LEU A 233 -1.33 12.53 -22.93
C LEU A 233 -1.24 14.06 -23.00
N THR A 234 -1.79 14.65 -24.05
CA THR A 234 -1.92 16.12 -24.17
C THR A 234 -3.39 16.46 -24.32
N ILE A 235 -3.90 17.36 -23.50
CA ILE A 235 -5.28 17.83 -23.55
C ILE A 235 -5.31 19.35 -23.39
N ARG A 236 -6.25 20.02 -24.06
CA ARG A 236 -6.50 21.45 -23.87
C ARG A 236 -7.79 21.63 -23.08
N LEU A 237 -7.65 22.24 -21.90
CA LEU A 237 -8.76 22.51 -20.99
C LEU A 237 -9.43 23.84 -21.36
N GLN A 238 -10.76 23.83 -21.45
CA GLN A 238 -11.59 24.99 -21.76
C GLN A 238 -12.33 25.44 -20.51
N LEU A 239 -11.90 26.55 -19.91
CA LEU A 239 -12.47 27.01 -18.65
C LEU A 239 -13.91 27.50 -18.81
N ASN A 240 -14.29 28.15 -19.92
CA ASN A 240 -15.65 28.71 -20.11
C ASN A 240 -16.14 29.56 -18.91
N GLY A 241 -15.30 30.47 -18.41
CA GLY A 241 -15.54 31.22 -17.18
C GLY A 241 -16.82 32.08 -17.14
N ALA A 242 -17.39 32.40 -18.30
CA ALA A 242 -18.68 33.10 -18.43
C ALA A 242 -19.89 32.21 -18.09
N LYS A 243 -19.75 30.89 -18.16
CA LYS A 243 -20.81 29.91 -17.84
C LYS A 243 -20.73 29.41 -16.39
N HIS A 244 -19.88 30.02 -15.56
CA HIS A 244 -19.74 29.69 -14.14
C HIS A 244 -20.78 30.44 -13.31
N ALA A 245 -20.99 30.01 -12.07
CA ALA A 245 -21.91 30.68 -11.15
C ALA A 245 -21.55 32.16 -10.98
N PRO A 246 -22.50 33.08 -11.14
CA PRO A 246 -22.24 34.50 -10.90
C PRO A 246 -22.02 34.79 -9.41
N GLY A 247 -22.70 34.05 -8.52
CA GLY A 247 -22.59 34.21 -7.07
C GLY A 247 -21.37 33.53 -6.44
N ASN A 248 -20.66 32.66 -7.17
CA ASN A 248 -19.51 31.93 -6.62
C ASN A 248 -18.24 32.78 -6.74
N ARG A 249 -17.66 33.12 -5.57
CA ARG A 249 -16.42 33.91 -5.46
C ARG A 249 -15.16 33.05 -5.43
N GLU A 250 -15.30 31.73 -5.51
CA GLU A 250 -14.18 30.81 -5.51
C GLU A 250 -13.31 30.94 -6.77
N THR A 251 -12.05 30.52 -6.62
CA THR A 251 -11.11 30.48 -7.75
C THR A 251 -11.63 29.54 -8.84
N LYS A 252 -11.79 30.07 -10.05
CA LYS A 252 -12.14 29.28 -11.23
C LYS A 252 -10.92 28.51 -11.72
N GLY A 253 -11.09 27.26 -12.12
CA GLY A 253 -9.98 26.46 -12.62
C GLY A 253 -10.29 24.97 -12.66
N PHE A 254 -9.26 24.17 -12.87
CA PHE A 254 -9.35 22.71 -12.90
C PHE A 254 -8.55 22.08 -11.77
N VAL A 255 -9.02 20.93 -11.30
CA VAL A 255 -8.26 20.01 -10.45
C VAL A 255 -7.97 18.77 -11.29
N VAL A 256 -6.68 18.43 -11.39
CA VAL A 256 -6.22 17.23 -12.09
C VAL A 256 -5.68 16.26 -11.06
N CYS A 257 -6.20 15.05 -11.05
CA CYS A 257 -5.74 13.98 -10.17
C CYS A 257 -5.12 12.87 -11.03
N GLN A 258 -3.89 12.50 -10.68
CA GLN A 258 -3.22 11.33 -11.20
C GLN A 258 -3.31 10.22 -10.17
N LYS A 259 -3.83 9.06 -10.57
CA LYS A 259 -3.88 7.85 -9.75
C LYS A 259 -3.23 6.70 -10.50
N GLU A 260 -2.67 5.75 -9.77
CA GLU A 260 -2.14 4.53 -10.35
C GLU A 260 -3.25 3.79 -11.11
N SER A 261 -2.90 3.28 -12.30
CA SER A 261 -3.79 2.39 -13.03
C SER A 261 -3.72 1.02 -12.39
N VAL A 262 -4.79 0.60 -11.72
CA VAL A 262 -4.87 -0.75 -11.15
C VAL A 262 -5.04 -1.73 -12.32
N SER A 263 -3.93 -2.14 -12.93
CA SER A 263 -3.91 -3.34 -13.75
C SER A 263 -4.44 -4.49 -12.90
N ARG A 264 -5.45 -5.22 -13.39
CA ARG A 264 -5.97 -6.42 -12.72
C ARG A 264 -4.88 -7.47 -12.47
N GLU A 265 -3.71 -7.34 -13.10
CA GLU A 265 -2.58 -8.26 -12.92
C GLU A 265 -1.71 -7.94 -11.69
N LEU A 266 -1.82 -6.75 -11.09
CA LEU A 266 -1.01 -6.37 -9.93
C LEU A 266 -1.79 -6.50 -8.63
N THR A 267 -2.41 -7.67 -8.43
CA THR A 267 -2.63 -8.15 -7.06
C THR A 267 -1.30 -8.72 -6.59
N TYR A 268 -0.35 -7.86 -6.23
CA TYR A 268 0.84 -8.32 -5.53
C TYR A 268 0.39 -8.90 -4.20
N SER A 269 0.37 -10.24 -4.12
CA SER A 269 0.34 -10.96 -2.86
C SER A 269 1.55 -10.50 -2.06
N ILE A 270 1.33 -9.60 -1.09
CA ILE A 270 2.28 -9.40 0.01
C ILE A 270 2.24 -10.69 0.81
N GLN A 271 3.02 -11.68 0.38
CA GLN A 271 3.27 -12.89 1.12
C GLN A 271 4.24 -12.51 2.25
N LEU A 272 3.68 -12.07 3.37
CA LEU A 272 4.42 -11.98 4.62
C LEU A 272 4.87 -13.41 4.96
N ILE A 273 6.14 -13.72 4.66
CA ILE A 273 6.78 -14.94 5.15
C ILE A 273 6.97 -14.72 6.66
N SER A 274 5.95 -15.08 7.44
CA SER A 274 6.10 -15.33 8.86
C SER A 274 6.78 -16.67 9.01
N SER A 275 8.12 -16.67 9.05
CA SER A 275 8.88 -17.81 9.53
C SER A 275 8.67 -17.92 11.04
N ALA A 276 7.66 -18.69 11.44
CA ALA A 276 7.53 -19.19 12.80
C ALA A 276 8.50 -20.37 12.97
N PHE A 277 9.44 -20.25 13.90
CA PHE A 277 10.11 -21.35 14.57
C PHE A 277 9.98 -21.13 16.08
#